data_AF-A0A364LBW8-F1
#
_entry.id   AF-A0A364LBW8-F1
#
_cell.length_a   1.000
_cell.length_b   1.000
_cell.length_c   1.000
_cell.angle_alpha   90.00
_cell.angle_beta   90.00
_cell.angle_gamma   90.00
#
_symmetry.space_group_name_H-M   'P 1'
#
loop_
_entity.id
_entity.type
_entity.pdbx_description
1 polymer ?
#
loop_
_entity_poly.entity_id
_entity_poly.type
_entity_poly.pdbx_seq_one_letter_code
_entity_poly.pdbx_strand_id
1 'polypeptide(L)'
;MSESITLQTFGTALLRLSPVIISSASLMCAIDQQNAFSSFLTPKLLAQPGHVSGHLVTDWFPAFAKPTKWVIMLAYPFAGIFAVVNSRVPGLSPHTKYFYYAGGVLSVAHYYFGAWSMYWNSKICSKEKMGQRNEDALRGWLGNNFRRMMLVNVPAWLMFLCATATFIKV
;
A
#
# COMPACT_ATOMS: atom_id res chain seq x y z
N MET A 1 37.02 9.74 10.66
CA MET A 1 37.43 8.99 9.45
C MET A 1 36.16 8.51 8.76
N SER A 2 35.98 8.85 7.48
CA SER A 2 34.90 8.28 6.67
C SER A 2 35.26 6.82 6.37
N GLU A 3 34.50 5.86 6.90
CA GLU A 3 34.65 4.47 6.47
C GLU A 3 34.37 4.37 4.98
N SER A 4 35.27 3.74 4.22
CA SER A 4 35.07 3.54 2.80
C SER A 4 33.85 2.64 2.58
N ILE A 5 32.98 3.03 1.65
CA ILE A 5 31.84 2.20 1.25
C ILE A 5 32.40 0.96 0.55
N THR A 6 32.18 -0.21 1.14
CA THR A 6 32.47 -1.51 0.53
C THR A 6 31.18 -2.08 -0.07
N LEU A 7 31.30 -3.07 -0.95
CA LEU A 7 30.12 -3.76 -1.50
C LEU A 7 29.24 -4.36 -0.39
N GLN A 8 29.87 -4.87 0.67
CA GLN A 8 29.18 -5.51 1.79
C GLN A 8 28.42 -4.49 2.65
N THR A 9 29.05 -3.35 2.98
CA THR A 9 28.39 -2.30 3.76
C THR A 9 27.29 -1.63 2.96
N PHE A 10 27.50 -1.44 1.65
CA PHE A 10 26.48 -0.94 0.73
C PHE A 10 25.29 -1.88 0.61
N GLY A 11 25.52 -3.17 0.35
CA GLY A 11 24.44 -4.17 0.26
C GLY A 11 23.63 -4.30 1.55
N THR A 12 24.31 -4.22 2.70
CA THR A 12 23.65 -4.20 4.01
C THR A 12 22.79 -2.96 4.20
N ALA A 13 23.26 -1.79 3.78
CA ALA A 13 22.50 -0.55 3.85
C ALA A 13 21.23 -0.62 2.97
N LEU A 14 21.36 -1.11 1.72
CA LEU A 14 20.23 -1.31 0.82
C LEU A 14 19.21 -2.29 1.41
N LEU A 15 19.66 -3.43 1.95
CA LEU A 15 18.79 -4.39 2.58
C LEU A 15 18.02 -3.77 3.75
N ARG A 16 18.69 -2.98 4.61
CA ARG A 16 18.08 -2.32 5.78
C ARG A 16 17.09 -1.23 5.41
N LEU A 17 17.36 -0.47 4.35
CA LEU A 17 16.49 0.61 3.86
C LEU A 17 15.34 0.09 3.01
N SER A 18 15.47 -1.10 2.41
CA SER A 18 14.46 -1.63 1.49
C SER A 18 13.04 -1.69 2.07
N PRO A 19 12.78 -2.09 3.34
CA PRO A 19 11.41 -2.15 3.84
C PRO A 19 10.76 -0.77 3.93
N VAL A 20 11.49 0.26 4.37
CA VAL A 20 10.94 1.62 4.46
C VAL A 20 10.73 2.24 3.07
N ILE A 21 11.65 2.00 2.12
CA ILE A 21 11.52 2.47 0.73
C ILE A 21 10.29 1.84 0.07
N ILE A 22 10.18 0.51 0.11
CA ILE A 22 9.07 -0.22 -0.51
C ILE A 22 7.75 0.13 0.18
N SER A 23 7.73 0.22 1.51
CA SER A 23 6.54 0.59 2.26
C SER A 23 6.10 2.02 1.93
N SER A 24 7.03 2.96 1.77
CA SER A 24 6.71 4.35 1.36
C SER A 24 6.09 4.40 -0.04
N ALA A 25 6.67 3.68 -1.00
CA ALA A 25 6.13 3.59 -2.35
C ALA A 25 4.73 2.95 -2.37
N SER A 26 4.53 1.88 -1.60
CA SER A 26 3.23 1.21 -1.49
C SER A 26 2.16 2.05 -0.80
N LEU A 27 2.55 2.85 0.21
CA LEU A 27 1.65 3.78 0.90
C LEU A 27 1.26 4.92 -0.03
N MET A 28 2.23 5.49 -0.78
CA MET A 28 1.93 6.50 -1.79
C MET A 28 0.97 5.96 -2.85
N CYS A 29 1.21 4.75 -3.36
CA CYS A 29 0.29 4.09 -4.29
C CYS A 29 -1.14 3.97 -3.72
N ALA A 30 -1.28 3.64 -2.44
CA ALA A 30 -2.58 3.55 -1.79
C ALA A 30 -3.28 4.92 -1.63
N ILE A 31 -2.51 5.98 -1.38
CA ILE A 31 -2.98 7.38 -1.32
C ILE A 31 -3.42 7.85 -2.71
N ASP A 32 -2.61 7.58 -3.74
CA ASP A 32 -2.94 7.92 -5.12
C ASP A 32 -4.21 7.23 -5.58
N GLN A 33 -4.40 5.95 -5.23
CA GLN A 33 -5.66 5.23 -5.45
C GLN A 33 -6.83 5.91 -4.74
N GLN A 34 -6.67 6.31 -3.47
CA GLN A 34 -7.70 6.99 -2.70
C GLN A 34 -8.13 8.31 -3.38
N ASN A 35 -7.15 9.09 -3.83
CA ASN A 35 -7.36 10.40 -4.46
C ASN A 35 -7.98 10.25 -5.86
N ALA A 36 -7.42 9.37 -6.70
CA ALA A 36 -7.90 9.17 -8.05
C ALA A 36 -9.34 8.66 -8.05
N PHE A 37 -9.67 7.70 -7.18
CA PHE A 37 -10.99 7.07 -7.20
C PHE A 37 -12.05 7.96 -6.53
N SER A 38 -11.69 8.73 -5.50
CA SER A 38 -12.62 9.70 -4.89
C SER A 38 -13.03 10.82 -5.85
N SER A 39 -12.23 11.10 -6.89
CA SER A 39 -12.57 12.10 -7.91
C SER A 39 -13.85 11.77 -8.71
N PHE A 40 -14.25 10.50 -8.76
CA PHE A 40 -15.53 10.08 -9.39
C PHE A 40 -16.75 10.32 -8.50
N LEU A 41 -16.56 10.66 -7.23
CA LEU A 41 -17.61 10.78 -6.21
C LEU A 41 -17.73 12.19 -5.64
N THR A 42 -17.27 13.20 -6.37
CA THR A 42 -17.42 14.58 -5.92
C THR A 42 -18.91 14.96 -5.83
N PRO A 43 -19.31 15.84 -4.89
CA PRO A 43 -20.71 16.23 -4.74
C PRO A 43 -21.35 16.75 -6.04
N LYS A 44 -20.57 17.46 -6.87
CA LYS A 44 -21.03 17.99 -8.16
C LYS A 44 -21.40 16.90 -9.16
N LEU A 45 -20.66 15.80 -9.18
CA LEU A 45 -20.96 14.65 -10.05
C LEU A 45 -22.16 13.87 -9.54
N LEU A 46 -22.22 13.64 -8.22
CA LEU A 46 -23.31 12.91 -7.57
C LEU A 46 -24.66 13.63 -7.64
N ALA A 47 -24.65 14.97 -7.70
CA ALA A 47 -25.86 15.77 -7.89
C ALA A 47 -26.45 15.67 -9.30
N GLN A 48 -25.81 14.95 -10.23
CA GLN A 48 -26.24 14.79 -11.61
C GLN A 48 -26.54 13.31 -11.91
N PRO A 49 -27.78 12.85 -11.64
CA PRO A 49 -28.17 11.48 -11.94
C PRO A 49 -27.92 11.14 -13.42
N GLY A 50 -27.28 10.00 -13.68
CA GLY A 50 -26.95 9.57 -15.05
C GLY A 50 -25.74 10.24 -15.69
N HIS A 51 -24.94 10.99 -14.91
CA HIS A 51 -23.71 11.60 -15.42
C HIS A 51 -22.73 10.53 -15.94
N VAL A 52 -22.01 10.86 -17.03
CA VAL A 52 -21.11 9.94 -17.74
C VAL A 52 -20.01 9.35 -16.86
N SER A 53 -19.62 10.02 -15.78
CA SER A 53 -18.62 9.53 -14.81
C SER A 53 -19.00 8.17 -14.20
N GLY A 54 -20.29 7.95 -13.91
CA GLY A 54 -20.78 6.69 -13.34
C GLY A 54 -20.66 5.51 -14.32
N HIS A 55 -20.65 5.80 -15.63
CA HIS A 55 -20.37 4.82 -16.67
C HIS A 55 -18.86 4.65 -16.90
N LEU A 56 -18.14 5.76 -17.00
CA LEU A 56 -16.70 5.78 -17.29
C LEU A 56 -15.89 5.02 -16.24
N VAL A 57 -16.27 5.09 -14.97
CA VAL A 57 -15.54 4.38 -13.90
C VAL A 57 -15.49 2.87 -14.13
N THR A 58 -16.49 2.30 -14.80
CA THR A 58 -16.57 0.84 -15.05
C THR A 58 -15.47 0.33 -15.98
N ASP A 59 -15.02 1.17 -16.92
CA ASP A 59 -13.94 0.85 -17.85
C ASP A 59 -12.59 1.45 -17.39
N TRP A 60 -12.62 2.64 -16.77
CA TRP A 60 -11.42 3.30 -16.27
C TRP A 60 -10.79 2.56 -15.09
N PHE A 61 -11.60 2.08 -14.14
CA PHE A 61 -11.12 1.35 -12.97
C PHE A 61 -10.30 0.10 -13.32
N PRO A 62 -10.77 -0.85 -14.16
CA PRO A 62 -9.97 -2.01 -14.52
C PRO A 62 -8.73 -1.64 -15.34
N ALA A 63 -8.80 -0.59 -16.17
CA ALA A 63 -7.64 -0.08 -16.91
C ALA A 63 -6.54 0.44 -15.97
N PHE A 64 -6.92 1.19 -14.92
CA PHE A 64 -6.01 1.64 -13.87
C PHE A 64 -5.50 0.49 -12.99
N ALA A 65 -6.40 -0.42 -12.58
CA ALA A 65 -6.06 -1.50 -11.65
C ALA A 65 -5.13 -2.55 -12.26
N LYS A 66 -5.21 -2.80 -13.58
CA LYS A 66 -4.42 -3.82 -14.28
C LYS A 66 -2.90 -3.65 -14.15
N PRO A 67 -2.29 -2.47 -14.36
CA PRO A 67 -0.88 -2.25 -14.08
C PRO A 67 -0.60 -2.14 -12.57
N THR A 68 -1.44 -1.44 -11.82
CA THR A 68 -1.22 -1.19 -10.38
C THR A 68 -1.23 -2.46 -9.53
N LYS A 69 -1.93 -3.52 -9.95
CA LYS A 69 -1.91 -4.81 -9.25
C LYS A 69 -0.50 -5.38 -9.11
N TRP A 70 0.40 -5.16 -10.08
CA TRP A 70 1.76 -5.69 -10.03
C TRP A 70 2.60 -4.98 -8.99
N VAL A 71 2.42 -3.66 -8.84
CA VAL A 71 3.05 -2.89 -7.77
C VAL A 71 2.67 -3.48 -6.41
N ILE A 72 1.39 -3.78 -6.21
CA ILE A 72 0.87 -4.37 -4.97
C ILE A 72 1.40 -5.80 -4.77
N MET A 73 1.30 -6.66 -5.78
CA MET A 73 1.71 -8.07 -5.67
C MET A 73 3.21 -8.24 -5.41
N LEU A 74 4.04 -7.24 -5.74
CA LEU A 74 5.48 -7.29 -5.50
C LEU A 74 5.88 -6.53 -4.22
N ALA A 75 5.28 -5.36 -3.95
CA ALA A 75 5.71 -4.51 -2.85
C ALA A 75 5.53 -5.16 -1.47
N TYR A 76 4.35 -5.70 -1.16
CA TYR A 76 4.08 -6.27 0.18
C TYR A 76 4.91 -7.53 0.47
N PRO A 77 5.06 -8.49 -0.47
CA PRO A 77 5.90 -9.66 -0.23
C PRO A 77 7.37 -9.28 -0.09
N PHE A 78 7.89 -8.38 -0.94
CA PHE A 78 9.29 -7.97 -0.83
C PHE A 78 9.56 -7.18 0.46
N ALA A 79 8.68 -6.25 0.84
CA ALA A 79 8.79 -5.55 2.12
C ALA A 79 8.76 -6.55 3.29
N GLY A 80 7.84 -7.51 3.27
CA GLY A 80 7.75 -8.57 4.27
C GLY A 80 9.00 -9.45 4.33
N ILE A 81 9.49 -9.94 3.19
CA ILE A 81 10.69 -10.78 3.10
C ILE A 81 11.91 -10.02 3.63
N PHE A 82 12.16 -8.80 3.14
CA PHE A 82 13.32 -8.03 3.58
C PHE A 82 13.22 -7.63 5.05
N ALA A 83 12.04 -7.32 5.56
CA ALA A 83 11.83 -7.07 6.98
C ALA A 83 12.15 -8.31 7.83
N VAL A 84 11.69 -9.48 7.40
CA VAL A 84 11.92 -10.76 8.07
C VAL A 84 13.39 -11.19 8.01
N VAL A 85 14.10 -10.89 6.92
CA VAL A 85 15.55 -11.08 6.83
C VAL A 85 16.26 -10.14 7.81
N ASN A 86 15.95 -8.85 7.78
CA ASN A 86 16.56 -7.85 8.67
C ASN A 86 16.34 -8.15 10.15
N SER A 87 15.17 -8.64 10.55
CA SER A 87 14.87 -8.95 11.96
C SER A 87 15.71 -10.11 12.53
N ARG A 88 16.33 -10.92 11.67
CA ARG A 88 17.19 -12.05 12.06
C ARG A 88 18.68 -11.77 11.98
N VAL A 89 19.08 -10.60 11.46
CA VAL A 89 20.50 -10.25 11.35
C VAL A 89 21.14 -10.12 12.75
N PRO A 90 22.29 -10.77 13.01
CA PRO A 90 23.00 -10.65 14.28
C PRO A 90 23.53 -9.22 14.50
N GLY A 91 23.72 -8.84 15.77
CA GLY A 91 24.26 -7.52 16.14
C GLY A 91 23.26 -6.35 16.09
N LEU A 92 22.02 -6.57 15.66
CA LEU A 92 20.95 -5.57 15.80
C LEU A 92 20.34 -5.56 17.21
N SER A 93 19.96 -4.38 17.69
CA SER A 93 19.26 -4.24 18.96
C SER A 93 17.92 -4.99 18.96
N PRO A 94 17.41 -5.45 20.12
CA PRO A 94 16.10 -6.08 20.21
C PRO A 94 14.97 -5.21 19.65
N HIS A 95 15.01 -3.89 19.89
CA HIS A 95 14.02 -2.95 19.37
C HIS A 95 14.04 -2.85 17.84
N THR A 96 15.23 -2.74 17.23
CA THR A 96 15.37 -2.70 15.76
C THR A 96 14.78 -3.96 15.13
N LYS A 97 15.09 -5.14 15.71
CA LYS A 97 14.55 -6.42 15.23
C LYS A 97 13.03 -6.49 15.37
N TYR A 98 12.49 -6.03 16.51
CA TYR A 98 11.05 -5.97 16.75
C TYR A 98 10.35 -5.08 15.72
N PHE A 99 10.87 -3.88 15.46
CA PHE A 99 10.29 -2.96 14.48
C PHE A 99 10.27 -3.56 13.07
N TYR A 100 11.36 -4.20 12.62
CA TYR A 100 11.34 -4.93 11.36
C TYR A 100 10.30 -6.06 11.35
N TYR A 101 10.27 -6.89 12.40
CA TYR A 101 9.33 -8.01 12.45
C TYR A 101 7.86 -7.55 12.47
N ALA A 102 7.51 -6.59 13.33
CA ALA A 102 6.16 -6.05 13.44
C ALA A 102 5.72 -5.38 12.13
N GLY A 103 6.58 -4.56 11.51
CA GLY A 103 6.31 -3.97 10.20
C GLY A 103 6.12 -5.04 9.12
N GLY A 104 6.91 -6.11 9.14
CA GLY A 104 6.77 -7.24 8.22
C GLY A 104 5.43 -7.97 8.37
N VAL A 105 5.00 -8.23 9.60
CA VAL A 105 3.68 -8.83 9.89
C VAL A 105 2.55 -7.94 9.38
N LEU A 106 2.60 -6.64 9.66
CA LEU A 106 1.61 -5.68 9.17
C LEU A 106 1.59 -5.58 7.64
N SER A 107 2.76 -5.67 7.00
CA SER A 107 2.88 -5.70 5.54
C SER A 107 2.16 -6.92 4.94
N VAL A 108 2.29 -8.10 5.55
CA VAL A 108 1.55 -9.31 5.14
C VAL A 108 0.06 -9.20 5.44
N ALA A 109 -0.31 -8.60 6.59
CA ALA A 109 -1.70 -8.38 6.97
C ALA A 109 -2.49 -7.51 5.97
N HIS A 110 -1.81 -6.77 5.09
CA HIS A 110 -2.41 -6.13 3.92
C HIS A 110 -3.35 -7.06 3.13
N TYR A 111 -2.96 -8.32 2.94
CA TYR A 111 -3.70 -9.27 2.11
C TYR A 111 -5.08 -9.64 2.67
N TYR A 112 -5.32 -9.46 3.97
CA TYR A 112 -6.64 -9.63 4.57
C TYR A 112 -7.68 -8.70 3.90
N PHE A 113 -7.28 -7.48 3.56
CA PHE A 113 -8.15 -6.51 2.87
C PHE A 113 -8.28 -6.78 1.37
N GLY A 114 -7.42 -7.63 0.81
CA GLY A 114 -7.39 -7.98 -0.61
C GLY A 114 -8.66 -8.67 -1.07
N ALA A 115 -9.21 -9.59 -0.26
CA ALA A 115 -10.47 -10.28 -0.58
C ALA A 115 -11.64 -9.29 -0.73
N TRP A 116 -11.75 -8.33 0.20
CA TRP A 116 -12.75 -7.27 0.15
C TRP A 116 -12.55 -6.33 -1.04
N SER A 117 -11.30 -6.00 -1.38
CA SER A 117 -11.00 -5.25 -2.59
C SER A 117 -11.46 -5.99 -3.84
N MET A 118 -11.26 -7.30 -3.95
CA MET A 118 -11.74 -8.07 -5.12
C MET A 118 -13.26 -8.10 -5.22
N TYR A 119 -13.96 -8.22 -4.09
CA TYR A 119 -15.42 -8.09 -4.04
C TYR A 119 -15.89 -6.73 -4.58
N TRP A 120 -15.31 -5.63 -4.12
CA TRP A 120 -15.69 -4.31 -4.60
C TRP A 120 -15.31 -4.08 -6.06
N ASN A 121 -14.15 -4.58 -6.50
CA ASN A 121 -13.72 -4.51 -7.89
C ASN A 121 -14.77 -5.15 -8.82
N SER A 122 -15.31 -6.32 -8.46
CA SER A 122 -16.31 -6.99 -9.30
C SER A 122 -17.61 -6.17 -9.42
N LYS A 123 -17.97 -5.41 -8.38
CA LYS A 123 -19.14 -4.54 -8.38
C LYS A 123 -18.89 -3.24 -9.16
N ILE A 124 -17.71 -2.64 -9.03
CA ILE A 124 -17.31 -1.45 -9.79
C ILE A 124 -17.26 -1.75 -11.29
N CYS A 125 -16.72 -2.90 -11.68
CA CYS A 125 -16.59 -3.31 -13.08
C CYS A 125 -17.89 -3.89 -13.68
N SER A 126 -18.97 -4.02 -12.90
CA SER A 126 -20.22 -4.58 -13.41
C SER A 126 -20.85 -3.66 -14.44
N LYS A 127 -21.17 -4.22 -15.62
CA LYS A 127 -21.91 -3.52 -16.68
C LYS A 127 -23.42 -3.69 -16.56
N GLU A 128 -23.89 -4.44 -15.56
CA GLU A 128 -25.31 -4.64 -15.28
C GLU A 128 -25.86 -3.43 -14.50
N LYS A 129 -26.68 -2.60 -15.15
CA LYS A 129 -27.29 -1.38 -14.58
C LYS A 129 -26.22 -0.39 -14.08
N MET A 130 -25.39 0.06 -15.02
CA MET A 130 -24.31 1.02 -14.77
C MET A 130 -24.81 2.34 -14.17
N GLY A 131 -23.97 3.00 -13.37
CA GLY A 131 -24.24 4.30 -12.74
C GLY A 131 -24.14 4.20 -11.22
N GLN A 132 -25.22 4.54 -10.50
CA GLN A 132 -25.23 4.65 -9.04
C GLN A 132 -24.66 3.42 -8.31
N ARG A 133 -24.92 2.21 -8.82
CA ARG A 133 -24.41 0.96 -8.22
C ARG A 133 -22.88 0.87 -8.26
N ASN A 134 -22.26 1.35 -9.34
CA ASN A 134 -20.80 1.37 -9.48
C ASN A 134 -20.19 2.43 -8.56
N GLU A 135 -20.86 3.58 -8.41
CA GLU A 135 -20.47 4.63 -7.46
C GLU A 135 -20.56 4.16 -6.01
N ASP A 136 -21.63 3.44 -5.64
CA ASP A 136 -21.78 2.85 -4.31
C ASP A 136 -20.70 1.79 -4.04
N ALA A 137 -20.39 0.97 -5.04
CA ALA A 137 -19.30 0.02 -4.96
C ALA A 137 -17.93 0.72 -4.80
N LEU A 138 -17.73 1.86 -5.48
CA LEU A 138 -16.53 2.67 -5.37
C LEU A 138 -16.40 3.29 -3.97
N ARG A 139 -17.50 3.75 -3.36
CA ARG A 139 -17.54 4.19 -1.95
C ARG A 139 -17.12 3.06 -1.01
N GLY A 140 -17.66 1.86 -1.21
CA GLY A 140 -17.29 0.66 -0.45
C GLY A 140 -15.80 0.33 -0.58
N TRP A 141 -15.27 0.40 -1.82
CA TRP A 141 -13.85 0.19 -2.09
C TRP A 141 -12.97 1.23 -1.39
N LEU A 142 -13.31 2.52 -1.46
CA LEU A 142 -12.59 3.60 -0.80
C LEU A 142 -12.58 3.45 0.72
N GLY A 143 -13.71 3.01 1.31
CA GLY A 143 -13.78 2.69 2.73
C GLY A 143 -12.84 1.55 3.10
N ASN A 144 -12.79 0.49 2.30
CA ASN A 144 -11.85 -0.62 2.49
C ASN A 144 -10.39 -0.17 2.34
N ASN A 145 -10.09 0.63 1.32
CA ASN A 145 -8.76 1.16 1.04
C ASN A 145 -8.25 2.04 2.19
N PHE A 146 -9.08 2.97 2.67
CA PHE A 146 -8.75 3.82 3.81
C PHE A 146 -8.50 3.02 5.09
N ARG A 147 -9.39 2.07 5.43
CA ARG A 147 -9.19 1.19 6.58
C ARG A 147 -7.89 0.41 6.49
N ARG A 148 -7.61 -0.18 5.32
CA ARG A 148 -6.35 -0.87 5.07
C ARG A 148 -5.14 0.06 5.26
N MET A 149 -5.21 1.28 4.72
CA MET A 149 -4.14 2.25 4.89
C MET A 149 -3.86 2.53 6.37
N MET A 150 -4.90 2.82 7.15
CA MET A 150 -4.77 3.22 8.54
C MET A 150 -4.44 2.06 9.49
N LEU A 151 -4.91 0.85 9.20
CA LEU A 151 -4.74 -0.30 10.10
C LEU A 151 -3.46 -1.08 9.82
N VAL A 152 -2.96 -1.09 8.59
CA VAL A 152 -1.79 -1.91 8.24
C VAL A 152 -0.70 -1.17 7.49
N ASN A 153 -1.00 -0.33 6.49
CA ASN A 153 0.05 0.35 5.73
C ASN A 153 0.80 1.42 6.53
N VAL A 154 0.08 2.36 7.15
CA VAL A 154 0.67 3.44 7.94
C VAL A 154 1.40 2.86 9.16
N PRO A 155 0.81 1.93 9.93
CA PRO A 155 1.53 1.26 11.01
C PRO A 155 2.78 0.50 10.54
N ALA A 156 2.72 -0.25 9.43
CA ALA A 156 3.91 -0.94 8.89
C ALA A 156 5.01 0.06 8.52
N TRP A 157 4.65 1.14 7.83
CA TRP A 157 5.56 2.21 7.45
C TRP A 157 6.22 2.85 8.66
N LEU A 158 5.45 3.17 9.71
CA LEU A 158 5.98 3.71 10.97
C LEU A 158 6.97 2.75 11.63
N MET A 159 6.66 1.44 11.67
CA MET A 159 7.58 0.44 12.21
C MET A 159 8.90 0.41 11.42
N PHE A 160 8.84 0.42 10.09
CA PHE A 160 10.07 0.44 9.27
C PHE A 160 10.85 1.76 9.38
N LEU A 161 10.15 2.88 9.54
CA LEU A 161 10.77 4.17 9.82
C LEU A 161 11.48 4.15 11.18
N CYS A 162 10.84 3.64 12.23
CA CYS A 162 11.45 3.46 13.55
C CYS A 162 12.68 2.55 13.49
N ALA A 163 12.60 1.40 12.77
CA ALA A 163 13.75 0.53 12.55
C ALA A 163 14.91 1.29 11.89
N THR A 164 14.62 2.08 10.87
CA THR A 164 15.62 2.89 10.14
C THR A 164 16.24 3.96 11.04
N ALA A 165 15.42 4.63 11.85
CA ALA A 165 15.85 5.67 12.77
C ALA A 165 16.87 5.16 13.80
N THR A 166 16.81 3.87 14.18
CA THR A 166 17.80 3.27 15.10
C THR A 166 19.23 3.26 14.56
N PHE A 167 19.44 3.49 13.27
CA PHE A 167 20.77 3.57 12.67
C PHE A 167 21.32 5.00 12.60
N ILE A 168 20.52 6.02 12.92
CA ILE A 168 20.96 7.41 12.93
C ILE A 168 21.71 7.66 14.25
N LYS A 169 22.96 8.11 14.16
CA LYS A 169 23.72 8.60 15.33
C LYS A 169 23.24 10.01 15.65
N VAL A 170 22.79 10.23 16.88
CA VAL A 170 22.44 11.55 17.44
C VAL A 170 23.56 11.96 18.40
#